data_AF-U3A1T4-F1
#
_entry.id   AF-U3A1T4-F1
#
_cell.length_a   1.000
_cell.length_b   1.000
_cell.length_c   1.000
_cell.angle_alpha   90.00
_cell.angle_beta   90.00
_cell.angle_gamma   90.00
#
_symmetry.space_group_name_H-M   'P 1'
#
loop_
_entity.id
_entity.type
_entity.pdbx_description
1 polymer ?
#
loop_
_entity_poly.entity_id
_entity_poly.type
_entity_poly.pdbx_seq_one_letter_code
_entity_poly.pdbx_strand_id
1 'polypeptide(L)'
;MPPDDTISSRSLTGGREHDAAMADLSGFQRDLLWRLAECQPCNGLEVETLLEEYYGETVNHSHVYANLDRLVETGFVDKRDGDDARANEYRITPFARTTLDRRREWLNARSGP
;
A
#
# COMPACT_ATOMS: atom_id res chain seq x y z
N MET A 1 6.00 49.01 13.02
CA MET A 1 7.08 48.23 12.38
C MET A 1 6.64 46.77 12.34
N PRO A 2 6.11 46.24 11.22
CA PRO A 2 6.17 44.81 10.92
C PRO A 2 7.47 44.54 10.14
N PRO A 3 8.13 43.39 10.34
CA PRO A 3 7.76 42.16 9.61
C PRO A 3 7.80 40.94 10.56
N ASP A 4 7.19 39.79 10.28
CA ASP A 4 7.61 38.89 9.21
C ASP A 4 6.56 37.78 9.03
N ASP A 5 5.82 37.86 7.93
CA ASP A 5 5.04 36.74 7.40
C ASP A 5 6.00 35.71 6.78
N THR A 6 6.69 34.93 7.62
CA THR A 6 7.39 33.72 7.16
C THR A 6 6.37 32.63 6.85
N ILE A 7 5.90 32.65 5.60
CA ILE A 7 5.84 31.49 4.70
C ILE A 7 5.59 30.14 5.40
N SER A 8 4.32 29.82 5.61
CA SER A 8 3.86 28.44 5.83
C SER A 8 3.71 27.75 4.46
N SER A 9 4.83 27.53 3.77
CA SER A 9 4.89 26.79 2.50
C SER A 9 5.87 25.64 2.64
N ARG A 10 5.46 24.54 3.29
CA ARG A 10 6.27 23.31 3.29
C ARG A 10 5.49 21.99 3.40
N SER A 11 4.26 21.90 2.88
CA SER A 11 3.52 20.62 2.90
C SER A 11 2.86 20.20 1.57
N LEU A 12 3.22 20.81 0.44
CA LEU A 12 2.67 20.42 -0.88
C LEU A 12 3.55 19.43 -1.66
N THR A 13 4.79 19.15 -1.22
CA THR A 13 5.71 18.29 -1.98
C THR A 13 5.52 16.80 -1.70
N GLY A 14 5.36 16.40 -0.43
CA GLY A 14 5.14 14.99 -0.07
C GLY A 14 3.82 14.44 -0.64
N GLY A 15 2.88 15.32 -0.99
CA GLY A 15 1.67 14.98 -1.76
C GLY A 15 1.98 14.17 -3.02
N ARG A 16 2.78 14.78 -3.90
CA ARG A 16 3.03 14.33 -5.27
C ARG A 16 4.02 13.17 -5.37
N GLU A 17 4.96 13.09 -4.43
CA GLU A 17 5.93 11.98 -4.36
C GLU A 17 5.23 10.66 -3.98
N HIS A 18 4.26 10.73 -3.07
CA HIS A 18 3.45 9.57 -2.69
C HIS A 18 2.59 9.06 -3.85
N ASP A 19 2.00 9.98 -4.62
CA ASP A 19 1.17 9.64 -5.78
C ASP A 19 2.01 9.00 -6.91
N ALA A 20 3.24 9.48 -7.12
CA ALA A 20 4.19 8.89 -8.06
C ALA A 20 4.59 7.47 -7.63
N ALA A 21 4.92 7.27 -6.35
CA ALA A 21 5.26 5.95 -5.81
C ALA A 21 4.11 4.94 -5.99
N MET A 22 2.85 5.36 -5.82
CA MET A 22 1.68 4.51 -6.08
C MET A 22 1.47 4.21 -7.56
N ALA A 23 1.78 5.17 -8.43
CA ALA A 23 1.64 5.02 -9.87
C ALA A 23 2.69 4.04 -10.44
N ASP A 24 3.87 3.97 -9.82
CA ASP A 24 4.94 3.03 -10.16
C ASP A 24 4.63 1.58 -9.73
N LEU A 25 3.64 1.37 -8.83
CA LEU A 25 3.22 0.03 -8.45
C LEU A 25 2.45 -0.66 -9.58
N SER A 26 2.80 -1.93 -9.82
CA SER A 26 2.07 -2.78 -10.76
C SER A 26 0.61 -2.98 -10.31
N GLY A 27 -0.26 -3.39 -11.23
CA GLY A 27 -1.66 -3.71 -10.88
C GLY A 27 -1.74 -4.74 -9.75
N PHE A 28 -0.93 -5.80 -9.86
CA PHE A 28 -0.83 -6.85 -8.84
C PHE A 28 -0.35 -6.32 -7.48
N GLN A 29 0.65 -5.44 -7.45
CA GLN A 29 1.13 -4.82 -6.20
C GLN A 29 0.05 -3.96 -5.54
N ARG A 30 -0.73 -3.24 -6.34
CA ARG A 30 -1.85 -2.42 -5.85
C ARG A 30 -2.97 -3.30 -5.31
N ASP A 31 -3.31 -4.39 -6.01
CA ASP A 31 -4.32 -5.34 -5.55
C ASP A 31 -3.89 -6.01 -4.24
N LEU A 32 -2.62 -6.42 -4.15
CA LEU A 32 -2.05 -6.98 -2.94
C LEU A 32 -2.03 -5.96 -1.79
N LEU A 33 -1.72 -4.69 -2.05
CA LEU A 33 -1.83 -3.62 -1.06
C LEU A 33 -3.28 -3.42 -0.57
N TRP A 34 -4.26 -3.50 -1.47
CA TRP A 34 -5.68 -3.44 -1.12
C TRP A 34 -6.11 -4.62 -0.24
N ARG A 35 -5.72 -5.85 -0.60
CA ARG A 35 -6.03 -7.02 0.23
C ARG A 35 -5.38 -6.97 1.60
N LEU A 36 -4.12 -6.55 1.69
CA LEU A 36 -3.46 -6.28 2.98
C LEU A 36 -4.19 -5.20 3.78
N ALA A 37 -4.76 -4.19 3.12
CA ALA A 37 -5.55 -3.17 3.81
C ALA A 37 -6.81 -3.74 4.49
N GLU A 38 -7.41 -4.77 3.89
CA GLU A 38 -8.62 -5.45 4.37
C GLU A 38 -8.34 -6.51 5.43
N CYS A 39 -7.23 -7.26 5.31
CA CYS A 39 -6.93 -8.40 6.19
C CYS A 39 -5.94 -8.15 7.33
N GLN A 40 -5.44 -6.93 7.49
CA GLN A 40 -4.36 -6.65 8.45
C GLN A 40 -4.74 -6.80 9.95
N PRO A 41 -3.82 -7.34 10.78
CA PRO A 41 -2.62 -8.07 10.36
C PRO A 41 -2.97 -9.39 9.69
N CYS A 42 -2.32 -9.67 8.56
CA CYS A 42 -2.46 -10.94 7.87
C CYS A 42 -1.09 -11.54 7.54
N ASN A 43 -1.03 -12.85 7.56
CA ASN A 43 0.15 -13.60 7.13
C ASN A 43 0.18 -13.74 5.60
N GLY A 44 1.31 -14.20 5.08
CA GLY A 44 1.51 -14.37 3.62
C GLY A 44 0.52 -15.35 2.97
N LEU A 45 0.04 -16.36 3.71
CA LEU A 45 -0.90 -17.34 3.20
C LEU A 45 -2.33 -16.76 3.13
N GLU A 46 -2.73 -15.98 4.13
CA GLU A 46 -4.05 -15.32 4.16
C GLU A 46 -4.21 -14.36 2.98
N VAL A 47 -3.19 -13.53 2.71
CA VAL A 47 -3.24 -12.62 1.57
C VAL A 47 -3.19 -13.37 0.23
N GLU A 48 -2.46 -14.48 0.16
CA GLU A 48 -2.44 -15.35 -1.02
C GLU A 48 -3.84 -15.91 -1.30
N THR A 49 -4.51 -16.50 -0.31
CA THR A 49 -5.88 -17.01 -0.45
C THR A 49 -6.86 -15.93 -0.90
N LEU A 50 -6.79 -14.73 -0.32
CA LEU A 50 -7.64 -13.61 -0.74
C LEU A 50 -7.40 -13.16 -2.19
N LEU A 51 -6.16 -13.27 -2.67
CA LEU A 51 -5.84 -12.97 -4.07
C LEU A 51 -6.33 -14.08 -5.00
N GLU A 52 -6.23 -15.34 -4.60
CA GLU A 52 -6.78 -16.46 -5.38
C GLU A 52 -8.30 -16.37 -5.50
N GLU A 53 -8.98 -16.05 -4.40
CA GLU A 53 -10.42 -15.80 -4.39
C GLU A 53 -10.80 -14.63 -5.30
N TYR A 54 -9.97 -13.59 -5.34
CA TYR A 54 -10.20 -12.41 -6.18
C TYR A 54 -10.01 -12.68 -7.67
N TYR A 55 -8.92 -13.35 -8.06
CA TYR A 55 -8.64 -13.67 -9.45
C TYR A 55 -9.44 -14.90 -9.94
N GLY A 56 -9.98 -15.71 -9.04
CA GLY A 56 -10.68 -16.95 -9.36
C GLY A 56 -9.74 -18.05 -9.86
N GLU A 57 -8.43 -17.92 -9.60
CA GLU A 57 -7.39 -18.85 -10.02
C GLU A 57 -6.26 -18.91 -8.99
N THR A 58 -5.48 -19.98 -9.06
CA THR A 58 -4.29 -20.15 -8.21
C THR A 58 -3.23 -19.13 -8.60
N VAL A 59 -2.78 -18.33 -7.64
CA VAL A 59 -1.71 -17.35 -7.87
C VAL A 59 -0.36 -18.01 -7.59
N ASN A 60 0.69 -17.53 -8.26
CA ASN A 60 2.02 -18.07 -8.01
C ASN A 60 2.56 -17.54 -6.66
N HIS A 61 2.74 -18.44 -5.69
CA HIS A 61 3.31 -18.12 -4.38
C HIS A 61 4.62 -17.32 -4.45
N SER A 62 5.59 -17.75 -5.26
CA SER A 62 6.86 -17.02 -5.43
C SER A 62 6.64 -15.60 -5.95
N HIS A 63 5.63 -15.39 -6.79
CA HIS A 63 5.25 -14.05 -7.27
C HIS A 63 4.59 -13.21 -6.17
N VAL A 64 3.72 -13.79 -5.32
CA VAL A 64 3.13 -13.10 -4.17
C VAL A 64 4.22 -12.61 -3.22
N TYR A 65 5.14 -13.49 -2.82
CA TYR A 65 6.19 -13.16 -1.85
C TYR A 65 7.23 -12.17 -2.41
N ALA A 66 7.60 -12.28 -3.69
CA ALA A 66 8.47 -11.29 -4.33
C ALA A 66 7.83 -9.88 -4.35
N ASN A 67 6.50 -9.81 -4.52
CA ASN A 67 5.79 -8.53 -4.46
C ASN A 67 5.60 -8.02 -3.02
N LEU A 68 5.38 -8.90 -2.05
CA LEU A 68 5.37 -8.54 -0.62
C LEU A 68 6.72 -7.94 -0.21
N ASP A 69 7.83 -8.60 -0.52
CA ASP A 69 9.16 -8.10 -0.19
C ASP A 69 9.43 -6.75 -0.87
N ARG A 70 9.03 -6.57 -2.14
CA ARG A 70 9.14 -5.28 -2.82
C ARG A 70 8.28 -4.17 -2.18
N LEU A 71 7.09 -4.50 -1.70
CA LEU A 71 6.25 -3.53 -0.97
C LEU A 71 6.85 -3.17 0.39
N VAL A 72 7.58 -4.10 1.01
CA VAL A 72 8.36 -3.85 2.23
C VAL A 72 9.54 -2.93 1.94
N GLU A 73 10.33 -3.23 0.90
CA GLU A 73 11.46 -2.40 0.47
C GLU A 73 11.05 -0.97 0.10
N THR A 74 9.87 -0.80 -0.48
CA THR A 74 9.32 0.50 -0.87
C THR A 74 8.58 1.22 0.27
N GLY A 75 8.49 0.61 1.46
CA GLY A 75 7.89 1.21 2.65
C GLY A 75 6.36 1.28 2.66
N PHE A 76 5.70 0.57 1.75
CA PHE A 76 4.24 0.45 1.73
C PHE A 76 3.73 -0.58 2.74
N VAL A 77 4.52 -1.61 3.01
CA VAL A 77 4.18 -2.70 3.94
C VAL A 77 5.27 -2.82 5.00
N ASP A 78 4.87 -2.99 6.24
CA ASP A 78 5.75 -3.44 7.32
C ASP A 78 5.62 -4.95 7.45
N LYS A 79 6.76 -5.63 7.49
CA LYS A 79 6.88 -7.06 7.82
C LYS A 79 7.30 -7.19 9.27
N ARG A 80 6.57 -8.01 10.03
CA ARG A 80 6.88 -8.35 11.43
C ARG A 80 7.02 -9.86 11.55
N ASP A 81 7.85 -10.32 12.47
CA ASP A 81 7.82 -11.71 12.89
C ASP A 81 6.46 -11.96 13.56
N GLY A 82 5.71 -12.97 13.09
CA GLY A 82 4.47 -13.37 13.74
C GLY A 82 4.72 -14.22 14.99
N ASP A 83 3.63 -14.59 15.68
CA ASP A 83 3.69 -15.41 16.90
C ASP A 83 4.36 -16.79 16.66
N ASP A 84 4.31 -17.29 15.43
CA ASP A 84 5.04 -18.46 14.99
C ASP A 84 6.24 -18.05 14.14
N ALA A 85 7.43 -18.59 14.44
CA ALA A 85 8.71 -18.23 13.80
C ALA A 85 8.76 -18.46 12.27
N ARG A 86 7.68 -18.99 11.68
CA ARG A 86 7.52 -19.25 10.25
C ARG A 86 6.42 -18.43 9.59
N ALA A 87 5.60 -17.72 10.36
CA ALA A 87 4.51 -16.90 9.84
C ALA A 87 4.88 -15.43 9.96
N ASN A 88 5.40 -14.83 8.88
CA ASN A 88 5.57 -13.39 8.84
C ASN A 88 4.20 -12.71 8.81
N GLU A 89 4.00 -11.70 9.64
CA GLU A 89 2.84 -10.81 9.57
C GLU A 89 3.16 -9.60 8.69
N TYR A 90 2.19 -9.22 7.86
CA TYR A 90 2.27 -8.05 7.01
C TYR A 90 1.19 -7.04 7.41
N ARG A 91 1.59 -5.76 7.49
CA ARG A 91 0.69 -4.64 7.79
C ARG A 91 0.98 -3.48 6.85
N ILE A 92 -0.04 -2.81 6.34
CA ILE A 92 0.18 -1.59 5.56
C ILE A 92 0.66 -0.44 6.46
N THR A 93 1.61 0.33 5.95
CA THR A 93 2.15 1.49 6.67
C THR A 93 1.15 2.66 6.65
N PRO A 94 1.30 3.66 7.55
CA PRO A 94 0.52 4.90 7.47
C PRO A 94 0.69 5.64 6.14
N PHE A 95 1.89 5.52 5.53
CA PHE A 95 2.17 6.01 4.20
C PHE A 95 1.30 5.31 3.15
N ALA A 96 1.25 3.98 3.15
CA ALA A 96 0.38 3.23 2.23
C ALA A 96 -1.10 3.57 2.38
N ARG A 97 -1.61 3.73 3.61
CA ARG A 97 -3.01 4.16 3.84
C ARG A 97 -3.32 5.50 3.20
N THR A 98 -2.49 6.50 3.49
CA THR A 98 -2.67 7.86 2.95
C THR A 98 -2.67 7.85 1.43
N THR A 99 -1.78 7.04 0.84
CA THR A 99 -1.64 6.91 -0.60
C THR A 99 -2.81 6.16 -1.24
N LEU A 100 -3.34 5.11 -0.59
CA LEU A 100 -4.55 4.41 -1.01
C LEU A 100 -5.79 5.32 -0.99
N ASP A 101 -5.96 6.12 0.07
CA ASP A 101 -7.09 7.05 0.18
C ASP A 101 -7.04 8.12 -0.93
N ARG A 102 -5.88 8.73 -1.15
CA ARG A 102 -5.70 9.68 -2.28
C ARG A 102 -5.97 9.03 -3.63
N ARG A 103 -5.52 7.78 -3.82
CA ARG A 103 -5.80 7.04 -5.04
C ARG A 103 -7.29 6.81 -5.24
N ARG A 104 -8.02 6.51 -4.17
CA ARG A 104 -9.48 6.34 -4.17
C ARG A 104 -10.19 7.64 -4.48
N GLU A 105 -9.77 8.75 -3.87
CA GLU A 105 -10.29 10.09 -4.17
C GLU A 105 -10.06 10.45 -5.64
N TRP A 106 -8.87 10.18 -6.18
CA TRP A 106 -8.55 10.40 -7.59
C TRP A 106 -9.43 9.58 -8.54
N LEU A 107 -9.71 8.31 -8.21
CA LEU A 107 -10.63 7.47 -8.98
C LEU A 107 -12.06 8.02 -8.92
N ASN A 108 -12.56 8.33 -7.73
CA ASN A 108 -13.91 8.86 -7.52
C ASN A 108 -14.12 10.22 -8.20
N ALA A 109 -13.11 11.09 -8.21
CA ALA A 109 -13.19 12.38 -8.89
C ALA A 109 -13.29 12.25 -10.42
N ARG A 110 -12.84 11.12 -10.98
CA ARG A 110 -12.88 10.81 -12.42
C ARG A 110 -14.09 9.95 -12.79
N SER A 111 -14.61 9.18 -11.84
CA SER A 111 -15.90 8.52 -11.91
C SER A 111 -17.00 9.50 -11.52
N GLY A 112 -17.28 10.49 -12.38
CA GLY A 112 -18.50 11.30 -12.25
C GLY A 112 -19.76 10.44 -12.43
N PRO A 113 -20.93 10.89 -11.95
CA PRO A 113 -22.23 10.33 -12.35
C PRO A 113 -22.48 10.46 -13.85
#